data_AF-A0A8D2LLJ0-F1
#
_entry.id   AF-A0A8D2LLJ0-F1
#
_cell.length_a   1.000
_cell.length_b   1.000
_cell.length_c   1.000
_cell.angle_alpha   90.00
_cell.angle_beta   90.00
_cell.angle_gamma   90.00
#
_symmetry.space_group_name_H-M   'P 1'
#
loop_
_entity.id
_entity.type
_entity.pdbx_description
1 polymer ?
#
loop_
_entity_poly.entity_id
_entity_poly.type
_entity_poly.pdbx_seq_one_letter_code
_entity_poly.pdbx_strand_id
1 'polypeptide(L)'
;MSGLGKLFGKGKKPKAPTPQEAIQKLRETEEVLVKKQEFLEQKIQQELQSAKKHGTKNKRAALQALKRKKRYEQQLSQIDGTLSTIEFQREALENATTNTEVLKTMSDAARAMKEAHQHMDIDKVDDLMAEITEQQDIAQQISDAISKPVGFGDDVDEVPKGRAIPKSRVGGQDRAPCGPRRCACPFPSGLLLMLG
;
A
#
# COMPACT_ATOMS: atom_id res chain seq x y z
N MET A 1 -23.35 49.28 -19.64
CA MET A 1 -22.21 49.14 -18.70
C MET A 1 -21.98 47.64 -18.53
N SER A 2 -21.08 46.99 -19.26
CA SER A 2 -19.62 47.04 -19.16
C SER A 2 -19.11 46.89 -17.73
N GLY A 3 -18.48 45.76 -17.44
CA GLY A 3 -17.37 45.69 -16.49
C GLY A 3 -17.62 45.04 -15.14
N LEU A 4 -17.79 43.71 -15.10
CA LEU A 4 -17.26 42.92 -13.98
C LEU A 4 -16.60 41.65 -14.53
N GLY A 5 -15.54 41.89 -15.28
CA GLY A 5 -14.72 40.87 -15.89
C GLY A 5 -14.03 39.99 -14.86
N LYS A 6 -14.26 38.68 -14.97
CA LYS A 6 -13.20 37.75 -15.38
C LYS A 6 -11.89 37.82 -14.60
N LEU A 7 -11.98 37.97 -13.27
CA LEU A 7 -10.85 38.04 -12.34
C LEU A 7 -10.68 36.81 -11.45
N PHE A 8 -11.41 35.72 -11.71
CA PHE A 8 -11.08 34.42 -11.15
C PHE A 8 -10.16 33.68 -12.12
N GLY A 9 -8.88 34.01 -12.00
CA GLY A 9 -7.79 33.40 -12.75
C GLY A 9 -7.88 31.88 -12.68
N LYS A 10 -7.81 31.27 -13.86
CA LYS A 10 -7.57 29.84 -14.08
C LYS A 10 -6.18 29.52 -13.50
N GLY A 11 -6.09 29.42 -12.19
CA GLY A 11 -4.90 28.96 -11.48
C GLY A 11 -4.55 27.59 -12.03
N LYS A 12 -3.31 27.43 -12.49
CA LYS A 12 -2.75 26.13 -12.85
C LYS A 12 -3.08 25.18 -11.69
N LYS A 13 -3.84 24.11 -11.97
CA LYS A 13 -4.05 23.04 -10.98
C LYS A 13 -2.65 22.65 -10.47
N PRO A 14 -2.40 22.65 -9.16
CA PRO A 14 -1.10 22.23 -8.64
C PRO A 14 -0.81 20.85 -9.22
N LYS A 15 0.34 20.69 -9.88
CA LYS A 15 0.79 19.38 -10.33
C LYS A 15 0.82 18.50 -9.08
N ALA A 16 0.24 17.32 -9.17
CA ALA A 16 0.36 16.34 -8.10
C ALA A 16 1.86 16.13 -7.83
N PRO A 17 2.27 16.14 -6.55
CA PRO A 17 3.68 15.92 -6.21
C PRO A 17 4.12 14.57 -6.77
N THR A 18 5.34 14.52 -7.28
CA THR A 18 5.90 13.24 -7.72
C THR A 18 6.11 12.33 -6.50
N PRO A 19 6.12 11.00 -6.67
CA PRO A 19 6.42 10.08 -5.57
C PRO A 19 7.75 10.41 -4.87
N GLN A 20 8.76 10.82 -5.65
CA GLN A 20 10.08 11.23 -5.14
C GLN A 20 10.01 12.49 -4.27
N GLU A 21 9.26 13.52 -4.70
CA GLU A 21 9.04 14.73 -3.90
C GLU A 21 8.27 14.42 -2.60
N ALA A 22 7.30 13.50 -2.66
CA ALA A 22 6.56 13.08 -1.48
C ALA A 22 7.45 12.33 -0.48
N ILE A 23 8.29 11.40 -0.96
CA ILE A 23 9.27 10.67 -0.12
C ILE A 23 10.23 11.66 0.55
N GLN A 24 10.75 12.64 -0.18
CA GLN A 24 11.66 13.64 0.38
C GLN A 24 10.99 14.46 1.50
N LYS A 25 9.76 14.91 1.30
CA LYS A 25 9.00 15.63 2.34
C LYS A 25 8.70 14.78 3.57
N LEU A 26 8.44 13.49 3.39
CA LEU A 26 8.24 12.55 4.51
C LEU A 26 9.53 12.43 5.34
N ARG A 27 10.70 12.32 4.71
CA ARG A 27 12.01 12.29 5.39
C ARG A 27 12.30 13.59 6.15
N GLU A 28 12.04 14.75 5.54
CA GLU A 28 12.20 16.04 6.22
C GLU A 28 11.28 16.16 7.44
N THR A 29 10.04 15.65 7.33
CA THR A 29 9.08 15.66 8.43
C THR A 29 9.51 14.74 9.56
N GLU A 30 10.00 13.54 9.22
CA GLU A 30 10.59 12.58 10.16
C GLU A 30 11.76 13.19 10.93
N GLU A 31 12.72 13.84 10.26
CA GLU A 31 13.84 14.51 10.93
C GLU A 31 13.36 15.58 11.94
N VAL A 32 12.33 16.35 11.58
CA VAL A 32 11.76 17.36 12.49
C VAL A 32 11.07 16.71 13.69
N LEU A 33 10.38 15.58 13.49
CA LEU A 33 9.73 14.83 14.57
C LEU A 33 10.74 14.19 15.51
N VAL A 34 11.84 13.63 15.00
CA VAL A 34 12.95 13.09 15.80
C VAL A 34 13.58 14.19 16.66
N LYS A 35 13.89 15.36 16.08
CA LYS A 35 14.40 16.51 16.86
C LYS A 35 13.42 16.96 17.95
N LYS A 36 12.10 16.89 17.69
CA LYS A 36 11.07 17.20 18.70
C LYS A 36 11.03 16.15 19.80
N GLN A 37 11.18 14.87 19.48
CA GLN A 37 11.27 13.78 20.45
C GLN A 37 12.44 14.01 21.41
N GLU A 38 13.65 14.22 20.89
CA GLU A 38 14.85 14.52 21.69
C GLU A 38 14.65 15.72 22.62
N PHE A 39 14.03 16.79 22.10
CA PHE A 39 13.71 17.97 22.91
C PHE A 39 12.74 17.66 24.06
N LEU A 40 11.69 16.88 23.80
CA LEU A 40 10.72 16.47 24.81
C LEU A 40 11.34 15.54 25.86
N GLU A 41 12.22 14.64 25.46
CA GLU A 41 12.98 13.78 26.38
C GLU A 41 13.85 14.60 27.32
N GLN A 42 14.57 15.60 26.80
CA GLN A 42 15.34 16.52 27.63
C GLN A 42 14.44 17.29 28.63
N LYS A 43 13.25 17.72 28.19
CA LYS A 43 12.27 18.37 29.08
C LYS A 43 11.76 17.44 30.16
N ILE A 44 11.49 16.17 29.84
CA ILE A 44 11.10 15.14 30.81
C ILE A 44 12.19 14.96 31.87
N GLN A 45 13.47 14.89 31.46
CA GLN A 45 14.60 14.79 32.39
C GLN A 45 14.71 16.02 33.30
N GLN A 46 14.52 17.22 32.76
CA GLN A 46 14.52 18.47 33.55
C GLN A 46 13.40 18.50 34.59
N GLU A 47 12.18 18.11 34.22
CA GLU A 47 11.04 18.03 35.16
C GLU A 47 11.24 16.95 36.22
N LEU A 48 11.85 15.80 35.86
CA LEU A 48 12.22 14.75 36.81
C LEU A 48 13.22 15.25 37.85
N GLN A 49 14.28 15.95 37.43
CA GLN A 49 15.24 16.56 38.34
C GLN A 49 14.57 17.60 39.25
N SER A 50 13.67 18.41 38.68
CA SER A 50 12.92 19.42 39.45
C SER A 50 12.00 18.78 40.48
N ALA A 51 11.31 17.70 40.13
CA ALA A 51 10.49 16.93 41.06
C ALA A 51 11.34 16.33 42.19
N LYS A 52 12.51 15.77 41.89
CA LYS A 52 13.45 15.24 42.91
C LYS A 52 13.95 16.34 43.86
N LYS A 53 14.31 17.51 43.34
CA LYS A 53 14.78 18.66 44.13
C LYS A 53 13.70 19.22 45.07
N HIS A 54 12.45 19.27 44.62
CA HIS A 54 11.34 19.83 45.40
C HIS A 54 10.61 18.79 46.26
N GLY A 55 10.82 17.49 46.04
CA GLY A 55 10.08 16.41 46.70
C GLY A 55 10.15 16.43 48.23
N THR A 56 11.27 16.89 48.80
CA THR A 56 11.47 16.95 50.27
C THR A 56 11.06 18.28 50.89
N LYS A 57 11.06 19.38 50.12
CA LYS A 57 10.84 20.75 50.63
C LYS A 57 9.49 21.33 50.27
N ASN A 58 8.96 21.01 49.08
CA ASN A 58 7.72 21.57 48.55
C ASN A 58 6.97 20.54 47.71
N LYS A 59 6.10 19.78 48.39
CA LYS A 59 5.23 18.75 47.78
C LYS A 59 4.37 19.30 46.63
N ARG A 60 3.88 20.54 46.73
CA ARG A 60 3.04 21.16 45.69
C ARG A 60 3.82 21.40 44.40
N ALA A 61 5.03 21.94 44.52
CA ALA A 61 5.92 22.17 43.38
C ALA A 61 6.35 20.85 42.71
N ALA A 62 6.66 19.81 43.51
CA ALA A 62 6.99 18.49 43.00
C ALA A 62 5.82 17.85 42.22
N LEU A 63 4.58 17.93 42.74
CA LEU A 63 3.39 17.42 42.05
C LEU A 63 3.13 18.16 40.72
N GLN A 64 3.38 19.47 40.65
CA GLN A 64 3.25 20.22 39.41
C GLN A 64 4.29 19.79 38.36
N ALA A 65 5.55 19.55 38.77
CA ALA A 65 6.59 19.03 37.89
C ALA A 65 6.23 17.64 37.35
N LEU A 66 5.71 16.74 38.19
CA LEU A 66 5.23 15.42 37.76
C LEU A 66 4.03 15.50 36.80
N LYS A 67 3.12 16.45 36.98
CA LYS A 67 2.03 16.69 36.02
C LYS A 67 2.55 17.16 34.67
N ARG A 68 3.55 18.06 34.64
CA ARG A 68 4.20 18.51 33.38
C ARG A 68 4.93 17.36 32.70
N LYS A 69 5.70 16.57 33.44
CA LYS A 69 6.32 15.32 32.96
C LYS A 69 5.31 14.44 32.24
N LYS A 70 4.19 14.11 32.90
CA LYS A 70 3.15 13.24 32.31
C LYS A 70 2.58 13.80 31.00
N ARG A 71 2.45 15.13 30.87
CA ARG A 71 2.00 15.76 29.62
C ARG A 71 3.04 15.62 28.50
N TYR A 72 4.33 15.79 28.81
CA TYR A 72 5.40 15.58 27.83
C TYR A 72 5.49 14.12 27.38
N GLU A 73 5.32 13.16 28.29
CA GLU A 73 5.27 11.72 27.94
C GLU A 73 4.11 11.39 27.00
N GLN A 74 2.93 12.02 27.21
CA GLN A 74 1.80 11.86 26.30
C GLN A 74 2.11 12.44 24.90
N GLN A 75 2.78 13.58 24.83
CA GLN A 75 3.19 14.17 23.55
C GLN A 75 4.23 13.29 22.85
N LEU A 76 5.16 12.70 23.58
CA LEU A 76 6.17 11.79 23.05
C LEU A 76 5.51 10.55 22.43
N SER A 77 4.58 9.92 23.15
CA SER A 77 3.81 8.79 22.63
C SER A 77 2.99 9.12 21.37
N GLN A 78 2.47 10.36 21.25
CA GLN A 78 1.78 10.80 20.03
C GLN A 78 2.76 10.98 18.86
N ILE A 79 3.96 11.50 19.12
CA ILE A 79 5.01 11.63 18.11
C ILE A 79 5.46 10.26 17.63
N ASP A 80 5.66 9.29 18.53
CA ASP A 80 6.02 7.92 18.18
C ASP A 80 4.99 7.29 17.22
N GLY A 81 3.70 7.41 17.54
CA GLY A 81 2.64 6.91 16.65
C GLY A 81 2.61 7.63 15.28
N THR A 82 2.94 8.92 15.27
CA THR A 82 3.03 9.70 14.02
C THR A 82 4.25 9.27 13.19
N LEU A 83 5.39 9.02 13.83
CA LEU A 83 6.60 8.51 13.20
C LEU A 83 6.35 7.16 12.54
N SER A 84 5.77 6.19 13.24
CA SER A 84 5.44 4.88 12.65
C SER A 84 4.47 5.00 11.47
N THR A 85 3.56 5.97 11.50
CA THR A 85 2.66 6.22 10.37
C THR A 85 3.42 6.77 9.15
N ILE A 86 4.38 7.69 9.37
CA ILE A 86 5.22 8.26 8.31
C ILE A 86 6.13 7.19 7.71
N GLU A 87 6.73 6.35 8.55
CA GLU A 87 7.57 5.22 8.11
C GLU A 87 6.78 4.27 7.22
N PHE A 88 5.59 3.86 7.64
CA PHE A 88 4.70 3.00 6.86
C PHE A 88 4.30 3.64 5.52
N GLN A 89 3.99 4.94 5.51
CA GLN A 89 3.66 5.67 4.28
C GLN A 89 4.84 5.79 3.33
N ARG A 90 6.05 6.00 3.86
CA ARG A 90 7.29 6.07 3.08
C ARG A 90 7.56 4.72 2.41
N GLU A 91 7.49 3.63 3.16
CA GLU A 91 7.67 2.28 2.64
C GLU A 91 6.63 1.95 1.55
N ALA A 92 5.36 2.29 1.79
CA ALA A 92 4.30 2.09 0.80
C ALA A 92 4.57 2.85 -0.52
N LEU A 93 5.07 4.09 -0.44
CA LEU A 93 5.44 4.88 -1.62
C LEU A 93 6.68 4.36 -2.33
N GLU A 94 7.68 3.89 -1.59
CA GLU A 94 8.88 3.26 -2.15
C GLU A 94 8.49 1.99 -2.91
N ASN A 95 7.71 1.10 -2.28
CA ASN A 95 7.18 -0.11 -2.91
C ASN A 95 6.33 0.18 -4.15
N ALA A 96 5.44 1.17 -4.08
CA ALA A 96 4.64 1.58 -5.23
C ALA A 96 5.51 2.06 -6.39
N THR A 97 6.57 2.82 -6.09
CA THR A 97 7.50 3.32 -7.11
C THR A 97 8.24 2.17 -7.79
N THR A 98 8.81 1.23 -7.02
CA THR A 98 9.50 0.05 -7.56
C THR A 98 8.57 -0.83 -8.38
N ASN A 99 7.33 -1.07 -7.91
CA ASN A 99 6.34 -1.84 -8.66
C ASN A 99 5.98 -1.19 -9.99
N THR A 100 5.84 0.14 -10.03
CA THR A 100 5.59 0.84 -11.30
C THR A 100 6.79 0.77 -12.25
N GLU A 101 8.01 0.74 -11.74
CA GLU A 101 9.23 0.58 -12.54
C GLU A 101 9.32 -0.82 -13.13
N VAL A 102 9.07 -1.86 -12.33
CA VAL A 102 8.99 -3.25 -12.81
C VAL A 102 7.93 -3.40 -13.90
N LEU A 103 6.74 -2.83 -13.73
CA LEU A 103 5.70 -2.89 -14.75
C LEU A 103 6.10 -2.15 -16.04
N LYS A 104 6.83 -1.04 -15.93
CA LYS A 104 7.36 -0.33 -17.11
C LYS A 104 8.40 -1.16 -17.85
N THR A 105 9.36 -1.75 -17.15
CA THR A 105 10.39 -2.59 -17.78
C THR A 105 9.79 -3.82 -18.44
N MET A 106 8.78 -4.45 -17.81
CA MET A 106 8.02 -5.54 -18.42
C MET A 106 7.26 -5.09 -19.68
N SER A 107 6.65 -3.91 -19.65
CA SER A 107 5.96 -3.35 -20.83
C SER A 107 6.94 -3.05 -21.98
N ASP A 108 8.12 -2.51 -21.67
CA ASP A 108 9.15 -2.24 -22.66
C ASP A 108 9.74 -3.53 -23.23
N ALA A 109 9.97 -4.54 -22.40
CA ALA A 109 10.40 -5.87 -22.84
C ALA A 109 9.34 -6.52 -23.74
N ALA A 110 8.06 -6.43 -23.39
CA ALA A 110 6.96 -6.94 -24.22
C ALA A 110 6.90 -6.23 -25.58
N ARG A 111 7.11 -4.91 -25.62
CA ARG A 111 7.18 -4.15 -26.87
C ARG A 111 8.39 -4.55 -27.71
N ALA A 112 9.57 -4.69 -27.11
CA ALA A 112 10.79 -5.13 -27.79
C ALA A 112 10.64 -6.55 -28.35
N MET A 113 10.04 -7.46 -27.58
CA MET A 113 9.70 -8.80 -28.07
C MET A 113 8.73 -8.72 -29.26
N LYS A 114 7.70 -7.87 -29.20
CA LYS A 114 6.75 -7.68 -30.31
C LYS A 114 7.41 -7.14 -31.58
N GLU A 115 8.31 -6.16 -31.45
CA GLU A 115 9.07 -5.60 -32.59
C GLU A 115 10.04 -6.63 -33.18
N ALA A 116 10.71 -7.42 -32.33
CA ALA A 116 11.56 -8.52 -32.79
C ALA A 116 10.75 -9.58 -33.57
N HIS A 117 9.52 -9.89 -33.14
CA HIS A 117 8.63 -10.83 -33.84
C HIS A 117 7.95 -10.21 -35.08
N GLN A 118 7.85 -8.89 -35.21
CA GLN A 118 7.27 -8.22 -36.38
C GLN A 118 8.11 -8.39 -37.66
N HIS A 119 9.40 -8.67 -37.52
CA HIS A 119 10.33 -8.92 -38.64
C HIS A 119 10.64 -10.41 -38.87
N MET A 120 10.05 -11.31 -38.08
CA MET A 120 10.09 -12.74 -38.36
C MET A 120 8.92 -13.08 -39.29
N ASP A 121 9.23 -13.36 -40.56
CA ASP A 121 8.26 -13.80 -41.57
C ASP A 121 7.27 -14.81 -40.98
N ILE A 122 5.97 -14.49 -41.09
CA ILE A 122 4.85 -15.31 -40.60
C ILE A 122 4.91 -16.75 -41.16
N ASP A 123 5.49 -16.92 -42.35
CA ASP A 123 5.68 -18.21 -43.02
C ASP A 123 6.72 -19.13 -42.36
N LYS A 124 7.52 -18.62 -41.41
CA LYS A 124 8.46 -19.43 -40.59
C LYS A 124 8.03 -19.55 -39.13
N VAL A 125 6.97 -18.83 -38.74
CA VAL A 125 6.45 -18.83 -37.37
C VAL A 125 5.62 -20.08 -37.10
N ASP A 126 4.96 -20.68 -38.09
CA ASP A 126 4.19 -21.93 -37.90
C ASP A 126 5.11 -23.13 -37.57
N ASP A 127 6.26 -23.25 -38.25
CA ASP A 127 7.27 -24.28 -37.95
C ASP A 127 7.97 -24.02 -36.60
N LEU A 128 8.22 -22.75 -36.26
CA LEU A 128 8.81 -22.36 -34.98
C LEU A 128 7.83 -22.52 -33.81
N MET A 129 6.52 -22.31 -34.02
CA MET A 129 5.47 -22.50 -33.03
C MET A 129 5.22 -23.99 -32.77
N ALA A 130 5.42 -24.85 -33.77
CA ALA A 130 5.41 -26.31 -33.60
C ALA A 130 6.57 -26.79 -32.71
N GLU A 131 7.81 -26.33 -32.94
CA GLU A 131 8.97 -26.63 -32.09
C GLU A 131 8.88 -26.00 -30.69
N ILE A 132 8.25 -24.81 -30.55
CA ILE A 132 8.00 -24.15 -29.26
C ILE A 132 6.93 -24.88 -28.43
N THR A 133 5.86 -25.40 -29.05
CA THR A 133 4.88 -26.24 -28.33
C THR A 133 5.46 -27.57 -27.87
N GLU A 134 6.53 -28.05 -28.49
CA GLU A 134 7.24 -29.27 -28.07
C GLU A 134 8.25 -29.02 -26.92
N GLN A 135 8.59 -27.75 -26.61
CA GLN A 135 9.50 -27.38 -25.52
C GLN A 135 8.92 -26.46 -24.43
N GLN A 136 7.61 -26.20 -24.40
CA GLN A 136 6.96 -25.34 -23.39
C GLN A 136 6.51 -26.05 -22.10
N ASP A 137 7.11 -27.19 -21.74
CA ASP A 137 7.09 -27.73 -20.37
C ASP A 137 7.88 -26.85 -19.35
N ILE A 138 8.56 -25.80 -19.83
CA ILE A 138 9.41 -24.92 -19.02
C ILE A 138 8.65 -23.69 -18.50
N ALA A 139 7.60 -23.22 -19.19
CA ALA A 139 6.81 -22.05 -18.78
C ALA A 139 5.82 -22.35 -17.65
N GLN A 140 5.34 -23.59 -17.53
CA GLN A 140 4.43 -24.02 -16.47
C GLN A 140 5.09 -23.92 -15.08
N GLN A 141 6.39 -24.18 -14.98
CA GLN A 141 7.14 -24.10 -13.73
C GLN A 141 7.40 -22.65 -13.28
N ILE A 142 7.50 -21.71 -14.23
CA ILE A 142 7.64 -20.27 -13.92
C ILE A 142 6.29 -19.69 -13.47
N SER A 143 5.18 -20.15 -14.05
CA SER A 143 3.83 -19.77 -13.60
C SER A 143 3.51 -20.29 -12.20
N ASP A 144 3.94 -21.51 -11.86
CA ASP A 144 3.79 -22.05 -10.50
C ASP A 144 4.67 -21.34 -9.46
N ALA A 145 5.86 -20.86 -9.85
CA ALA A 145 6.77 -20.12 -8.97
C ALA A 145 6.31 -18.67 -8.71
N ILE A 146 5.61 -18.04 -9.67
CA ILE A 146 5.00 -16.70 -9.49
C ILE A 146 3.63 -16.80 -8.79
N SER A 147 2.90 -17.90 -8.95
CA SER A 147 1.53 -18.07 -8.41
C SER A 147 1.45 -18.39 -6.92
N LYS A 148 2.57 -18.36 -6.18
CA LYS A 148 2.53 -18.53 -4.71
C LYS A 148 3.39 -17.49 -4.00
N PRO A 149 2.87 -16.27 -3.85
CA PRO A 149 2.81 -15.71 -2.51
C PRO A 149 1.40 -15.21 -2.12
N VAL A 150 1.00 -15.71 -0.93
CA VAL A 150 0.09 -15.14 0.08
C VAL A 150 -1.40 -14.93 -0.26
N GLY A 151 -2.16 -16.03 -0.19
CA GLY A 151 -3.53 -15.97 0.32
C GLY A 151 -3.49 -15.90 1.85
N PHE A 152 -3.61 -14.70 2.42
CA PHE A 152 -3.81 -14.50 3.84
C PHE A 152 -5.31 -14.67 4.14
N GLY A 153 -5.65 -15.65 4.98
CA GLY A 153 -6.96 -15.81 5.59
C GLY A 153 -7.59 -17.18 5.38
N ASP A 154 -7.15 -18.18 6.14
CA ASP A 154 -7.96 -18.70 7.26
C ASP A 154 -7.12 -19.70 8.08
N ASP A 155 -7.17 -19.45 9.39
CA ASP A 155 -6.84 -20.31 10.53
C ASP A 155 -5.86 -21.49 10.36
N VAL A 156 -4.71 -21.30 11.03
CA VAL A 156 -3.97 -22.28 11.83
C VAL A 156 -4.70 -23.61 12.11
N ASP A 157 -4.28 -24.68 11.43
CA ASP A 157 -3.53 -25.79 12.02
C ASP A 157 -3.57 -26.99 11.06
N GLU A 158 -2.53 -27.17 10.25
CA GLU A 158 -2.29 -28.44 9.57
C GLU A 158 -1.22 -29.23 10.31
N VAL A 159 -1.66 -30.17 11.15
CA VAL A 159 -0.87 -31.35 11.51
C VAL A 159 -1.30 -32.49 10.58
N PRO A 160 -0.36 -33.10 9.84
CA PRO A 160 -0.67 -33.90 8.67
C PRO A 160 -1.07 -35.32 9.06
N LYS A 161 -2.16 -35.85 8.52
CA LYS A 161 -2.40 -37.29 8.46
C LYS A 161 -3.03 -37.69 7.14
N GLY A 162 -2.23 -38.36 6.32
CA GLY A 162 -2.73 -39.06 5.16
C GLY A 162 -3.76 -40.13 5.54
N ARG A 163 -4.72 -40.37 4.64
CA ARG A 163 -5.32 -41.69 4.48
C ARG A 163 -6.09 -41.79 3.15
N ALA A 164 -5.72 -42.83 2.41
CA ALA A 164 -6.54 -43.71 1.58
C ALA A 164 -7.49 -43.14 0.51
N ILE A 165 -7.15 -43.55 -0.71
CA ILE A 165 -8.01 -43.80 -1.88
C ILE A 165 -9.36 -44.46 -1.47
N PRO A 166 -10.47 -44.07 -2.10
CA PRO A 166 -11.31 -45.09 -2.73
C PRO A 166 -11.66 -44.75 -4.19
N LYS A 167 -11.51 -45.76 -5.06
CA LYS A 167 -12.02 -45.77 -6.43
C LYS A 167 -13.55 -45.92 -6.45
N SER A 168 -14.13 -45.53 -7.59
CA SER A 168 -15.43 -45.90 -8.17
C SER A 168 -16.56 -44.87 -8.02
N ARG A 169 -17.03 -44.32 -9.14
CA ARG A 169 -18.19 -44.85 -9.89
C ARG A 169 -18.38 -44.07 -11.22
N VAL A 170 -18.46 -44.82 -12.31
CA VAL A 170 -18.83 -44.39 -13.66
C VAL A 170 -20.37 -44.32 -13.77
N GLY A 171 -20.88 -43.39 -14.57
CA GLY A 171 -22.30 -43.19 -14.91
C GLY A 171 -22.79 -41.85 -14.37
N GLY A 172 -23.46 -40.97 -15.10
CA GLY A 172 -24.19 -40.98 -16.36
C GLY A 172 -24.95 -39.65 -16.43
N GLN A 173 -25.45 -39.29 -17.61
CA GLN A 173 -26.26 -38.11 -17.95
C GLN A 173 -27.11 -37.52 -16.81
N ASP A 174 -27.18 -36.18 -16.73
CA ASP A 174 -28.45 -35.49 -16.97
C ASP A 174 -28.31 -33.99 -17.22
N ARG A 175 -29.13 -33.53 -18.17
CA ARG A 175 -29.30 -32.17 -18.67
C ARG A 175 -30.04 -31.31 -17.63
N ALA A 176 -29.69 -30.02 -17.52
CA ALA A 176 -30.55 -28.91 -17.94
C ALA A 176 -30.03 -27.53 -17.46
N PRO A 177 -30.37 -26.43 -18.16
CA PRO A 177 -29.76 -25.10 -18.01
C PRO A 177 -30.59 -24.17 -17.12
N CYS A 178 -29.95 -23.21 -16.44
CA CYS A 178 -30.65 -22.04 -15.89
C CYS A 178 -29.81 -20.77 -16.11
N GLY A 179 -30.41 -19.80 -16.81
CA GLY A 179 -29.78 -18.63 -17.41
C GLY A 179 -29.55 -17.41 -16.50
N PRO A 180 -29.37 -16.21 -17.09
CA PRO A 180 -28.76 -15.07 -16.41
C PRO A 180 -29.82 -14.25 -15.68
N ARG A 181 -29.76 -14.18 -14.36
CA ARG A 181 -30.44 -13.12 -13.59
C ARG A 181 -29.41 -12.24 -12.91
N ARG A 182 -29.32 -11.04 -13.48
CA ARG A 182 -28.68 -9.82 -13.00
C ARG A 182 -28.80 -9.66 -11.48
N CYS A 183 -27.66 -9.62 -10.77
CA CYS A 183 -27.58 -9.03 -9.45
C CYS A 183 -27.28 -7.54 -9.62
N ALA A 184 -28.28 -6.69 -9.36
CA ALA A 184 -28.11 -5.25 -9.24
C ALA A 184 -27.67 -4.93 -7.80
N CYS A 185 -26.51 -4.30 -7.63
CA CYS A 185 -26.09 -3.72 -6.35
C CYS A 185 -26.71 -2.33 -6.20
N PRO A 186 -27.25 -1.95 -5.03
CA PRO A 186 -27.79 -0.62 -4.79
C PRO A 186 -26.66 0.36 -4.41
N PHE A 187 -26.50 1.44 -5.17
CA PHE A 187 -25.70 2.61 -4.79
C PHE A 187 -26.60 3.63 -4.08
N PRO A 188 -26.19 4.22 -2.93
CA PRO A 188 -27.01 5.20 -2.23
C PRO A 188 -27.00 6.53 -3.00
N SER A 189 -28.21 6.97 -3.36
CA SER A 189 -28.50 8.23 -4.05
C SER A 189 -28.48 9.38 -3.05
N GLY A 190 -27.61 10.36 -3.27
CA GLY A 190 -27.53 11.53 -2.39
C GLY A 190 -26.77 12.69 -3.00
N LEU A 191 -27.22 13.24 -4.13
CA LEU A 191 -26.90 14.62 -4.52
C LEU A 191 -27.77 15.10 -5.71
N LEU A 192 -28.92 15.71 -5.44
CA LEU A 192 -29.52 16.68 -6.36
C LEU A 192 -30.62 17.47 -5.65
N LEU A 193 -30.41 18.78 -5.48
CA LEU A 193 -31.40 19.88 -5.50
C LEU A 193 -30.88 21.07 -4.68
N MET A 194 -30.28 22.05 -5.34
CA MET A 194 -30.48 23.48 -5.07
C MET A 194 -30.02 24.28 -6.29
N LEU A 195 -30.93 24.49 -7.23
CA LEU A 195 -30.91 25.56 -8.22
C LEU A 195 -32.34 26.13 -8.23
N GLY A 196 -32.49 27.26 -7.56
CA GLY A 196 -33.69 28.09 -7.44
C GLY A 196 -33.26 29.42 -6.87
#